data_AF-A0AA36HRM4-F1
#
_entry.id   AF-A0AA36HRM4-F1
#
_cell.length_a   1.000
_cell.length_b   1.000
_cell.length_c   1.000
_cell.angle_alpha   90.00
_cell.angle_beta   90.00
_cell.angle_gamma   90.00
#
_symmetry.space_group_name_H-M   'P 1'
#
loop_
_entity.id
_entity.type
_entity.pdbx_description
1 polymer ?
#
loop_
_entity_poly.entity_id
_entity_poly.type
_entity_poly.pdbx_seq_one_letter_code
_entity_poly.pdbx_strand_id
1 'polypeptide(L)'
;MAGSISSAPADPLNCRLAVVLLHMVLRGVHLRPDAQSASGSRCVLYHRAAVAIQQRYRYIKLRGQKQNAIAPAMRIQRFWRGLRSALGIMRKDNAAWKILRNYKAWKWNLRAAHLLRCVLKIQRVWHSSVHRKWLKRCNHAAACIQRHVRGFSVRLMLDKTGRELTAQCQEQVEALVARRSQMPETRWWAMTANQGAKARVQMAMHRQRNLDRILMQGLGPRSNQARVMDKQRRLRLAGALQPARESIFEPFIFALARLDAQEPRYGAKRSPVMEQVIQARKELVRFLPEPPPPLPHVAARRGRNAVLIRRLAKKARYSKATVANFEDDLEDGDQLVVQQDGAELDDEEFQHWLKLTFAVADIRGHA
;
A
#
# COMPACT_ATOMS: atom_id res chain seq x y z
N MET A 1 -20.49 1.84 -49.15
CA MET A 1 -21.19 2.37 -50.33
C MET A 1 -21.99 1.25 -50.99
N ALA A 2 -23.21 1.01 -50.51
CA ALA A 2 -24.15 0.08 -51.13
C ALA A 2 -25.29 0.93 -51.67
N GLY A 3 -25.37 1.06 -53.00
CA GLY A 3 -26.47 1.77 -53.66
C GLY A 3 -27.78 1.05 -53.40
N SER A 4 -28.66 1.68 -52.64
CA SER A 4 -30.06 1.27 -52.50
C SER A 4 -30.75 1.52 -53.84
N ILE A 5 -30.81 0.50 -54.70
CA ILE A 5 -31.71 0.51 -55.86
C ILE A 5 -33.12 0.46 -55.29
N SER A 6 -33.75 1.62 -55.14
CA SER A 6 -35.16 1.74 -54.81
C SER A 6 -35.94 1.18 -56.00
N SER A 7 -36.45 -0.05 -55.87
CA SER A 7 -37.49 -0.55 -56.76
C SER A 7 -38.70 0.34 -56.57
N ALA A 8 -38.97 1.22 -57.53
CA ALA A 8 -40.18 2.01 -57.58
C ALA A 8 -41.39 1.08 -57.47
N PRO A 9 -42.41 1.40 -56.65
CA PRO A 9 -43.64 0.64 -56.62
C PRO A 9 -44.23 0.67 -58.04
N ALA A 10 -44.43 -0.51 -58.64
CA ALA A 10 -45.10 -0.59 -59.92
C ALA A 10 -46.50 0.01 -59.76
N ASP A 11 -46.75 1.15 -60.40
CA ASP A 11 -48.02 1.85 -60.29
C ASP A 11 -49.18 0.93 -60.67
N PRO A 12 -50.21 0.78 -59.82
CA PRO A 12 -51.36 -0.08 -60.10
C PRO A 12 -52.12 0.35 -61.37
N LEU A 13 -51.88 1.57 -61.87
CA LEU A 13 -52.40 2.07 -63.14
C LEU A 13 -51.84 1.32 -64.35
N ASN A 14 -50.54 1.01 -64.39
CA ASN A 14 -49.91 0.36 -65.54
C ASN A 14 -50.40 -1.09 -65.73
N CYS A 15 -50.69 -1.80 -64.63
CA CYS A 15 -51.29 -3.14 -64.72
C CYS A 15 -52.75 -3.09 -65.22
N ARG A 16 -53.54 -2.09 -64.81
CA ARG A 16 -54.93 -1.94 -65.28
C ARG A 16 -54.97 -1.60 -66.77
N LEU A 17 -54.10 -0.71 -67.23
CA LEU A 17 -54.01 -0.31 -68.64
C LEU A 17 -53.58 -1.48 -69.54
N ALA A 18 -52.61 -2.29 -69.11
CA ALA A 18 -52.18 -3.48 -69.84
C ALA A 18 -53.29 -4.55 -69.95
N VAL A 19 -54.08 -4.75 -68.88
CA VAL A 19 -55.23 -5.68 -68.91
C VAL A 19 -56.33 -5.15 -69.83
N VAL A 20 -56.63 -3.84 -69.80
CA VAL A 20 -57.62 -3.23 -70.70
C VAL A 20 -57.17 -3.30 -72.16
N LEU A 21 -55.91 -2.99 -72.46
CA LEU A 21 -55.34 -3.13 -73.81
C LEU A 21 -55.37 -4.57 -74.30
N LEU A 22 -55.02 -5.54 -73.45
CA LEU A 22 -55.11 -6.96 -73.79
C LEU A 22 -56.56 -7.37 -74.08
N HIS A 23 -57.51 -6.88 -73.28
CA HIS A 23 -58.93 -7.19 -73.45
C HIS A 23 -59.50 -6.54 -74.72
N MET A 24 -59.05 -5.33 -75.06
CA MET A 24 -59.42 -4.65 -76.30
C MET A 24 -58.84 -5.32 -77.53
N VAL A 25 -57.58 -5.77 -77.49
CA VAL A 25 -56.97 -6.54 -78.59
C VAL A 25 -57.68 -7.90 -78.75
N LEU A 26 -58.00 -8.58 -77.64
CA LEU A 26 -58.76 -9.83 -77.68
C LEU A 26 -60.18 -9.63 -78.24
N ARG A 27 -60.87 -8.55 -77.89
CA ARG A 27 -62.18 -8.20 -78.47
C ARG A 27 -62.08 -7.83 -79.95
N GLY A 28 -61.05 -7.08 -80.34
CA GLY A 28 -60.80 -6.69 -81.73
C GLY A 28 -60.54 -7.89 -82.65
N VAL A 29 -59.97 -8.98 -82.13
CA VAL A 29 -59.73 -10.22 -82.90
C VAL A 29 -60.97 -11.12 -82.96
N HIS A 30 -61.89 -11.06 -81.99
CA HIS A 30 -63.16 -11.82 -82.02
C HIS A 30 -64.24 -11.20 -82.93
N LEU A 31 -64.08 -9.93 -83.34
CA LEU A 31 -65.07 -9.20 -84.14
C LEU A 31 -64.81 -9.23 -85.65
N ARG A 32 -64.06 -10.22 -86.18
CA ARG A 32 -63.94 -10.44 -87.63
C ARG A 32 -64.91 -11.56 -88.04
N PRO A 33 -66.10 -11.25 -88.61
CA PRO A 33 -67.16 -12.23 -88.82
C PRO A 33 -66.96 -13.11 -90.07
N ASP A 34 -66.01 -12.77 -90.96
CA ASP A 34 -65.95 -13.37 -92.30
C ASP A 34 -64.73 -14.28 -92.46
N ALA A 35 -64.80 -15.51 -91.95
CA ALA A 35 -63.91 -16.61 -92.34
C ALA A 35 -64.49 -17.97 -91.93
N GLN A 36 -65.58 -18.39 -92.58
CA GLN A 36 -66.33 -19.61 -92.27
C GLN A 36 -65.67 -20.96 -92.65
N SER A 37 -64.39 -21.07 -93.05
CA SER A 37 -63.88 -22.37 -93.55
C SER A 37 -62.52 -22.87 -93.04
N ALA A 38 -62.03 -22.40 -91.89
CA ALA A 38 -60.90 -23.05 -91.19
C ALA A 38 -60.99 -22.87 -89.65
N SER A 39 -62.22 -22.97 -89.14
CA SER A 39 -62.65 -22.60 -87.79
C SER A 39 -62.43 -23.73 -86.76
N GLY A 40 -61.17 -24.16 -86.60
CA GLY A 40 -60.82 -25.10 -85.52
C GLY A 40 -59.45 -24.82 -84.88
N SER A 41 -58.45 -24.46 -85.70
CA SER A 41 -57.05 -24.44 -85.24
C SER A 41 -56.57 -23.08 -84.70
N ARG A 42 -57.22 -21.96 -85.04
CA ARG A 42 -56.78 -20.63 -84.61
C ARG A 42 -57.12 -20.34 -83.14
N CYS A 43 -58.29 -20.76 -82.67
CA CYS A 43 -58.68 -20.65 -81.25
C CYS A 43 -57.71 -21.40 -80.33
N VAL A 44 -57.16 -22.53 -80.79
CA VAL A 44 -56.19 -23.34 -80.03
C VAL A 44 -54.87 -22.59 -79.83
N LEU A 45 -54.39 -21.83 -80.82
CA LEU A 45 -53.14 -21.07 -80.71
C LEU A 45 -53.26 -19.90 -79.72
N TYR A 46 -54.38 -19.16 -79.74
CA TYR A 46 -54.62 -18.08 -78.78
C TYR A 46 -54.81 -18.61 -77.35
N HIS A 47 -55.51 -19.73 -77.19
CA HIS A 47 -55.64 -20.40 -75.90
C HIS A 47 -54.28 -20.84 -75.35
N ARG A 48 -53.42 -21.45 -76.18
CA ARG A 48 -52.05 -21.86 -75.79
C ARG A 48 -51.17 -20.66 -75.41
N ALA A 49 -51.22 -19.57 -76.16
CA ALA A 49 -50.48 -18.35 -75.83
C ALA A 49 -50.95 -17.72 -74.51
N ALA A 50 -52.28 -17.67 -74.27
CA ALA A 50 -52.85 -17.19 -73.02
C ALA A 50 -52.43 -18.07 -71.83
N VAL A 51 -52.47 -19.40 -71.97
CA VAL A 51 -52.01 -20.34 -70.95
C VAL A 51 -50.51 -20.15 -70.65
N ALA A 52 -49.67 -19.97 -71.67
CA ALA A 52 -48.24 -19.71 -71.49
C ALA A 52 -47.97 -18.40 -70.71
N ILE A 53 -48.70 -17.33 -71.02
CA ILE A 53 -48.63 -16.05 -70.28
C ILE A 53 -49.07 -16.24 -68.83
N GLN A 54 -50.17 -16.96 -68.59
CA GLN A 54 -50.68 -17.24 -67.25
C GLN A 54 -49.69 -18.09 -66.43
N GLN A 55 -49.08 -19.12 -67.03
CA GLN A 55 -48.05 -19.93 -66.39
C GLN A 55 -46.82 -19.11 -66.02
N ARG A 56 -46.34 -18.25 -66.94
CA ARG A 56 -45.20 -17.35 -66.66
C ARG A 56 -45.53 -16.36 -65.54
N TYR A 57 -46.72 -15.77 -65.54
CA TYR A 57 -47.17 -14.89 -64.46
C TYR A 57 -47.22 -15.62 -63.11
N ARG A 58 -47.82 -16.82 -63.06
CA ARG A 58 -47.87 -17.65 -61.84
C ARG A 58 -46.46 -17.96 -61.33
N TYR A 59 -45.54 -18.32 -62.21
CA TYR A 59 -44.14 -18.56 -61.83
C TYR A 59 -43.47 -17.33 -61.24
N ILE A 60 -43.59 -16.16 -61.91
CA ILE A 60 -43.01 -14.90 -61.41
C ILE A 60 -43.61 -14.53 -60.05
N LYS A 61 -44.93 -14.64 -59.89
CA LYS A 61 -45.63 -14.37 -58.62
C LYS A 61 -45.16 -15.30 -57.51
N LEU A 62 -45.13 -16.61 -57.76
CA LEU A 62 -44.68 -17.60 -56.77
C LEU A 62 -43.20 -17.44 -56.43
N ARG A 63 -42.33 -17.13 -57.40
CA ARG A 63 -40.92 -16.85 -57.17
C ARG A 63 -40.72 -15.59 -56.33
N GLY A 64 -41.46 -14.51 -56.61
CA GLY A 64 -41.45 -13.29 -55.82
C GLY A 64 -41.92 -13.51 -54.39
N GLN A 65 -42.99 -14.30 -54.18
CA GLN A 65 -43.46 -14.68 -52.85
C GLN A 65 -42.42 -15.50 -52.08
N LYS A 66 -41.80 -16.51 -52.70
CA LYS A 66 -40.71 -17.29 -52.08
C LYS A 66 -39.52 -16.40 -51.71
N GLN A 67 -39.12 -15.48 -52.59
CA GLN A 67 -38.02 -14.56 -52.32
C GLN A 67 -38.36 -13.58 -51.19
N ASN A 68 -39.58 -13.05 -51.17
CA ASN A 68 -40.05 -12.15 -50.10
C ASN A 68 -40.17 -12.86 -48.74
N ALA A 69 -40.47 -14.17 -48.73
CA ALA A 69 -40.48 -14.97 -47.51
C ALA A 69 -39.05 -15.29 -47.01
N ILE A 70 -38.11 -15.57 -47.91
CA ILE A 70 -36.72 -15.97 -47.56
C ILE A 70 -35.83 -14.75 -47.23
N ALA A 71 -36.03 -13.62 -47.90
CA ALA A 71 -35.16 -12.45 -47.76
C ALA A 71 -35.06 -11.88 -46.32
N PRO A 72 -36.15 -11.78 -45.54
CA PRO A 72 -36.08 -11.36 -44.14
C PRO A 72 -35.26 -12.33 -43.29
N ALA A 73 -35.46 -13.64 -43.47
CA ALA A 73 -34.71 -14.67 -42.75
C ALA A 73 -33.21 -14.57 -43.05
N MET A 74 -32.81 -14.43 -44.32
CA MET A 74 -31.41 -14.22 -44.68
C MET A 74 -30.82 -12.93 -44.10
N ARG A 75 -31.59 -11.84 -44.05
CA ARG A 75 -31.16 -10.57 -43.46
C ARG A 75 -30.91 -10.73 -41.96
N ILE A 76 -31.83 -11.37 -41.24
CA ILE A 76 -31.70 -11.67 -39.81
C ILE A 76 -30.47 -12.55 -39.57
N GLN A 77 -30.27 -13.62 -40.35
CA GLN A 77 -29.11 -14.50 -40.23
C GLN A 77 -27.78 -13.75 -40.46
N ARG A 78 -27.71 -12.85 -41.45
CA ARG A 78 -26.52 -12.02 -41.70
C ARG A 78 -26.23 -11.09 -40.52
N PHE A 79 -27.25 -10.41 -39.98
CA PHE A 79 -27.09 -9.56 -38.81
C PHE A 79 -26.61 -10.36 -37.59
N TRP A 80 -27.18 -11.54 -37.33
CA TRP A 80 -26.75 -12.42 -36.25
C TRP A 80 -25.30 -12.86 -36.37
N ARG A 81 -24.85 -13.23 -37.59
CA ARG A 81 -23.44 -13.58 -37.84
C ARG A 81 -22.52 -12.38 -37.60
N GLY A 82 -22.91 -11.19 -38.06
CA GLY A 82 -22.18 -9.94 -37.82
C GLY A 82 -22.06 -9.60 -36.34
N LEU A 83 -23.17 -9.66 -35.60
CA LEU A 83 -23.20 -9.42 -34.16
C LEU A 83 -22.33 -10.42 -33.39
N ARG A 84 -22.40 -11.71 -33.73
CA ARG A 84 -21.57 -12.75 -33.10
C ARG A 84 -20.08 -12.46 -33.30
N SER A 85 -19.66 -12.10 -34.52
CA SER A 85 -18.27 -11.72 -34.81
C SER A 85 -17.85 -10.47 -34.05
N ALA A 86 -18.69 -9.42 -34.02
CA ALA A 86 -18.42 -8.18 -33.29
C ALA A 86 -18.24 -8.42 -31.78
N LEU A 87 -19.13 -9.22 -31.17
CA LEU A 87 -18.99 -9.61 -29.76
C LEU A 87 -17.72 -10.43 -29.52
N GLY A 88 -17.36 -11.30 -30.46
CA GLY A 88 -16.10 -12.07 -30.41
C GLY A 88 -14.86 -11.17 -30.40
N ILE A 89 -14.83 -10.15 -31.26
CA ILE A 89 -13.75 -9.14 -31.31
C ILE A 89 -13.71 -8.33 -30.01
N MET A 90 -14.86 -7.82 -29.56
CA MET A 90 -14.95 -7.03 -28.32
C MET A 90 -14.46 -7.81 -27.09
N ARG A 91 -14.74 -9.12 -27.00
CA ARG A 91 -14.20 -9.97 -25.92
C ARG A 91 -12.67 -10.07 -25.98
N LYS A 92 -12.09 -10.22 -27.17
CA LYS A 92 -10.62 -10.26 -27.36
C LYS A 92 -9.98 -8.92 -27.00
N ASP A 93 -10.56 -7.81 -27.41
CA ASP A 93 -10.06 -6.46 -27.08
C ASP A 93 -10.12 -6.19 -25.57
N ASN A 94 -11.23 -6.56 -24.93
CA ASN A 94 -11.37 -6.46 -23.47
C ASN A 94 -10.31 -7.32 -22.74
N ALA A 95 -10.02 -8.52 -23.24
CA ALA A 95 -8.96 -9.37 -22.69
C ALA A 95 -7.58 -8.73 -22.87
N ALA A 96 -7.27 -8.22 -24.06
CA ALA A 96 -6.02 -7.53 -24.34
C ALA A 96 -5.84 -6.29 -23.42
N TRP A 97 -6.90 -5.52 -23.21
CA TRP A 97 -6.87 -4.37 -22.31
C TRP A 97 -6.62 -4.77 -20.85
N LYS A 98 -7.24 -5.85 -20.38
CA LYS A 98 -6.96 -6.41 -19.03
C LYS A 98 -5.50 -6.84 -18.88
N ILE A 99 -4.92 -7.50 -19.90
CA ILE A 99 -3.51 -7.90 -19.91
C ILE A 99 -2.61 -6.68 -19.84
N LEU A 100 -2.85 -5.67 -20.68
CA LEU A 100 -2.07 -4.43 -20.70
C LEU A 100 -2.15 -3.69 -19.36
N ARG A 101 -3.35 -3.59 -18.77
CA ARG A 101 -3.55 -2.96 -17.45
C ARG A 101 -2.78 -3.71 -16.36
N ASN A 102 -2.85 -5.04 -16.35
CA ASN A 102 -2.10 -5.88 -15.41
C ASN A 102 -0.58 -5.70 -15.56
N TYR A 103 -0.07 -5.67 -16.79
CA TYR A 103 1.35 -5.45 -17.07
C TYR A 103 1.82 -4.07 -16.60
N LYS A 104 1.07 -3.00 -16.89
CA LYS A 104 1.38 -1.64 -16.41
C LYS A 104 1.41 -1.58 -14.88
N ALA A 105 0.44 -2.21 -14.20
CA ALA A 105 0.40 -2.29 -12.75
C ALA A 105 1.59 -3.07 -12.18
N TRP A 106 1.95 -4.21 -12.79
CA TRP A 106 3.12 -5.00 -12.40
C TRP A 106 4.44 -4.20 -12.54
N LYS A 107 4.65 -3.56 -13.69
CA LYS A 107 5.85 -2.73 -13.95
C LYS A 107 5.94 -1.53 -13.00
N TRP A 108 4.81 -0.93 -12.64
CA TRP A 108 4.76 0.11 -11.60
C TRP A 108 5.15 -0.43 -10.22
N ASN A 109 4.56 -1.56 -9.81
CA ASN A 109 4.87 -2.18 -8.52
C ASN A 109 6.33 -2.60 -8.40
N LEU A 110 6.96 -3.06 -9.48
CA LEU A 110 8.38 -3.41 -9.50
C LEU A 110 9.26 -2.17 -9.21
N ARG A 111 8.97 -1.04 -9.88
CA ARG A 111 9.68 0.22 -9.64
C ARG A 111 9.46 0.76 -8.22
N ALA A 112 8.22 0.72 -7.75
CA ALA A 112 7.87 1.15 -6.39
C ALA A 112 8.57 0.28 -5.32
N ALA A 113 8.67 -1.04 -5.55
CA ALA A 113 9.39 -1.95 -4.65
C ALA A 113 10.90 -1.64 -4.62
N HIS A 114 11.51 -1.34 -5.77
CA HIS A 114 12.91 -0.92 -5.82
C HIS A 114 13.14 0.39 -5.06
N LEU A 115 12.31 1.41 -5.32
CA LEU A 115 12.38 2.68 -4.61
C LEU A 115 12.23 2.50 -3.10
N LEU A 116 11.25 1.71 -2.66
CA LEU A 116 11.04 1.42 -1.24
C LEU A 116 12.26 0.76 -0.60
N ARG A 117 12.89 -0.23 -1.27
CA ARG A 117 14.11 -0.87 -0.78
C ARG A 117 15.26 0.13 -0.63
N CYS A 118 15.46 1.02 -1.61
CA CYS A 118 16.47 2.07 -1.54
C CYS A 118 16.21 3.02 -0.36
N VAL A 119 14.97 3.49 -0.19
CA VAL A 119 14.60 4.40 0.92
C VAL A 119 14.82 3.72 2.27
N LEU A 120 14.40 2.46 2.44
CA LEU A 120 14.61 1.73 3.69
C LEU A 120 16.10 1.49 3.98
N LYS A 121 16.93 1.27 2.95
CA LYS A 121 18.39 1.16 3.10
C LYS A 121 19.01 2.47 3.57
N ILE A 122 18.60 3.60 2.97
CA ILE A 122 19.04 4.94 3.39
C ILE A 122 18.62 5.21 4.84
N GLN A 123 17.35 4.98 5.18
CA GLN A 123 16.84 5.16 6.55
C GLN A 123 17.63 4.32 7.56
N ARG A 124 17.91 3.05 7.26
CA ARG A 124 18.70 2.18 8.14
C ARG A 124 20.11 2.73 8.39
N VAL A 125 20.80 3.16 7.33
CA VAL A 125 22.14 3.74 7.44
C VAL A 125 22.11 5.05 8.23
N TRP A 126 21.11 5.91 7.97
CA TRP A 126 20.91 7.17 8.66
C TRP A 126 20.64 6.98 10.16
N HIS A 127 19.69 6.12 10.54
CA HIS A 127 19.43 5.83 11.95
C HIS A 127 20.68 5.28 12.66
N SER A 128 21.42 4.40 11.98
CA SER A 128 22.67 3.84 12.52
C SER A 128 23.74 4.92 12.72
N SER A 129 23.89 5.86 11.77
CA SER A 129 24.89 6.94 11.88
C SER A 129 24.53 7.93 12.99
N VAL A 130 23.26 8.30 13.10
CA VAL A 130 22.75 9.16 14.19
C VAL A 130 22.98 8.50 15.54
N HIS A 131 22.63 7.22 15.69
CA HIS A 131 22.80 6.49 16.94
C HIS A 131 24.28 6.36 17.34
N ARG A 132 25.17 6.03 16.39
CA ARG A 132 26.61 5.99 16.63
C ARG A 132 27.17 7.35 17.04
N LYS A 133 26.73 8.44 16.40
CA LYS A 133 27.16 9.81 16.74
C LYS A 133 26.70 10.19 18.16
N TRP A 134 25.48 9.83 18.53
CA TRP A 134 24.95 10.03 19.88
C TRP A 134 25.74 9.22 20.92
N LEU A 135 25.93 7.92 20.70
CA LEU A 135 26.74 7.06 21.59
C LEU A 135 28.17 7.56 21.75
N LYS A 136 28.83 8.02 20.67
CA LYS A 136 30.16 8.63 20.77
C LYS A 136 30.18 9.85 21.68
N ARG A 137 29.16 10.72 21.60
CA ARG A 137 29.03 11.89 22.47
C ARG A 137 28.76 11.49 23.93
N CYS A 138 27.89 10.51 24.16
CA CYS A 138 27.63 9.97 25.50
C CYS A 138 28.90 9.36 26.11
N ASN A 139 29.64 8.55 25.36
CA ASN A 139 30.90 7.97 25.81
C ASN A 139 31.96 9.04 26.10
N HIS A 140 32.07 10.07 25.25
CA HIS A 140 32.97 11.19 25.50
C HIS A 140 32.60 11.94 26.78
N ALA A 141 31.32 12.27 26.96
CA ALA A 141 30.84 12.93 28.18
C ALA A 141 31.07 12.06 29.43
N ALA A 142 30.77 10.76 29.35
CA ALA A 142 31.02 9.80 30.42
C ALA A 142 32.52 9.72 30.76
N ALA A 143 33.40 9.66 29.76
CA ALA A 143 34.85 9.66 29.96
C ALA A 143 35.33 10.96 30.61
N CYS A 144 34.79 12.12 30.22
CA CYS A 144 35.08 13.40 30.85
C CYS A 144 34.64 13.42 32.33
N ILE A 145 33.43 12.92 32.64
CA ILE A 145 32.94 12.79 34.03
C ILE A 145 33.84 11.85 34.82
N GLN A 146 34.14 10.66 34.28
CA GLN A 146 35.01 9.67 34.93
C GLN A 146 36.41 10.24 35.20
N ARG A 147 36.98 11.02 34.27
CA ARG A 147 38.27 11.71 34.48
C ARG A 147 38.20 12.68 35.66
N HIS A 148 37.15 13.50 35.72
CA HIS A 148 36.95 14.44 36.82
C HIS A 148 36.74 13.72 38.16
N VAL A 149 35.92 12.66 38.18
CA VAL A 149 35.65 11.85 39.37
C VAL A 149 36.92 11.14 39.85
N ARG A 150 37.74 10.58 38.94
CA ARG A 150 39.04 9.98 39.29
C ARG A 150 39.99 11.01 39.90
N GLY A 151 40.13 12.18 39.27
CA GLY A 151 40.96 13.27 39.80
C GLY A 151 40.44 13.82 41.13
N PHE A 152 39.11 13.89 41.30
CA PHE A 152 38.48 14.27 42.56
C PHE A 152 38.73 13.21 43.66
N SER A 153 38.56 11.93 43.35
CA SER A 153 38.86 10.82 44.27
C SER A 153 40.31 10.86 44.77
N VAL A 154 41.28 11.15 43.89
CA VAL A 154 42.69 11.28 44.29
C VAL A 154 42.88 12.49 45.20
N ARG A 155 42.27 13.64 44.88
CA ARG A 155 42.31 14.83 45.73
C ARG A 155 41.72 14.61 47.12
N LEU A 156 40.66 13.81 47.24
CA LEU A 156 40.09 13.42 48.53
C LEU A 156 41.01 12.50 49.34
N MET A 157 41.82 11.68 48.66
CA MET A 157 42.79 10.78 49.30
C MET A 157 44.07 11.49 49.71
N LEU A 158 44.50 12.51 48.96
CA LEU A 158 45.77 13.22 49.16
C LEU A 158 45.59 14.61 49.80
N ASP A 159 44.55 14.76 50.62
CA ASP A 159 44.46 15.89 51.53
C ASP A 159 45.58 15.84 52.59
N LYS A 160 45.69 16.86 53.45
CA LYS A 160 46.79 16.93 54.44
C LYS A 160 46.85 15.66 55.30
N THR A 161 45.72 15.24 55.84
CA THR A 161 45.61 14.04 56.69
C THR A 161 45.88 12.74 55.93
N GLY A 162 45.46 12.64 54.68
CA GLY A 162 45.71 11.47 53.83
C GLY A 162 47.18 11.36 53.42
N ARG A 163 47.87 12.49 53.23
CA ARG A 163 49.33 12.51 53.03
C ARG A 163 50.09 12.02 54.27
N GLU A 164 49.66 12.42 55.46
CA GLU A 164 50.21 11.92 56.74
C GLU A 164 49.98 10.41 56.88
N LEU A 165 48.77 9.91 56.58
CA LEU A 165 48.47 8.47 56.57
C LEU A 165 49.32 7.70 55.55
N THR A 166 49.56 8.29 54.37
CA THR A 166 50.41 7.68 53.34
C THR A 166 51.86 7.59 53.81
N ALA A 167 52.37 8.65 54.46
CA ALA A 167 53.72 8.66 55.05
C ALA A 167 53.86 7.60 56.14
N GLN A 168 52.88 7.46 57.04
CA GLN A 168 52.86 6.41 58.06
C GLN A 168 52.86 5.00 57.45
N CYS A 169 52.05 4.77 56.40
CA CYS A 169 52.03 3.50 55.69
C CYS A 169 53.37 3.21 55.01
N GLN A 170 54.00 4.23 54.44
CA GLN A 170 55.31 4.11 53.79
C GLN A 170 56.41 3.78 54.80
N GLU A 171 56.44 4.45 55.96
CA GLU A 171 57.38 4.16 57.04
C GLU A 171 57.25 2.70 57.54
N GLN A 172 56.02 2.19 57.66
CA GLN A 172 55.80 0.78 58.02
C GLN A 172 56.32 -0.21 56.97
N VAL A 173 56.23 0.15 55.68
CA VAL A 173 56.78 -0.67 54.59
C VAL A 173 58.30 -0.60 54.61
N GLU A 174 58.89 0.59 54.78
CA GLU A 174 60.34 0.80 54.88
C GLU A 174 60.94 0.03 56.06
N ALA A 175 60.28 0.06 57.23
CA ALA A 175 60.67 -0.73 58.40
C ALA A 175 60.64 -2.24 58.13
N LEU A 176 59.71 -2.72 57.31
CA LEU A 176 59.64 -4.13 56.88
C LEU A 176 60.73 -4.49 55.87
N VAL A 177 61.05 -3.58 54.95
CA VAL A 177 62.14 -3.72 53.98
C VAL A 177 63.48 -3.80 54.69
N ALA A 178 63.70 -2.95 55.71
CA ALA A 178 64.92 -2.98 56.53
C ALA A 178 65.13 -4.33 57.24
N ARG A 179 64.05 -5.03 57.60
CA ARG A 179 64.10 -6.35 58.26
C ARG A 179 64.10 -7.54 57.29
N ARG A 180 64.19 -7.30 55.98
CA ARG A 180 64.12 -8.35 54.95
C ARG A 180 65.14 -9.46 55.14
N SER A 181 66.37 -9.13 55.53
CA SER A 181 67.47 -10.10 55.72
C SER A 181 67.25 -11.06 56.90
N GLN A 182 66.35 -10.74 57.82
CA GLN A 182 66.11 -11.52 59.04
C GLN A 182 64.92 -12.48 58.92
N MET A 183 64.27 -12.54 57.75
CA MET A 183 63.04 -13.31 57.56
C MET A 183 63.12 -14.25 56.35
N PRO A 184 62.46 -15.42 56.41
CA PRO A 184 62.32 -16.27 55.24
C PRO A 184 61.46 -15.59 54.16
N GLU A 185 61.79 -15.83 52.90
CA GLU A 185 61.22 -15.11 51.75
C GLU A 185 59.69 -15.20 51.68
N THR A 186 59.12 -16.38 51.94
CA THR A 186 57.67 -16.60 51.97
C THR A 186 56.96 -15.72 53.00
N ARG A 187 57.55 -15.56 54.19
CA ARG A 187 57.03 -14.70 55.25
C ARG A 187 57.14 -13.23 54.89
N TRP A 188 58.24 -12.83 54.26
CA TRP A 188 58.43 -11.45 53.81
C TRP A 188 57.36 -11.03 52.79
N TRP A 189 57.09 -11.87 51.78
CA TRP A 189 56.04 -11.64 50.80
C TRP A 189 54.66 -11.53 51.45
N ALA A 190 54.33 -12.44 52.38
CA ALA A 190 53.06 -12.43 53.09
C ALA A 190 52.88 -11.15 53.93
N MET A 191 53.92 -10.72 54.65
CA MET A 191 53.88 -9.50 55.46
C MET A 191 53.76 -8.23 54.60
N THR A 192 54.50 -8.18 53.49
CA THR A 192 54.44 -7.05 52.55
C THR A 192 53.05 -6.94 51.90
N ALA A 193 52.46 -8.07 51.48
CA ALA A 193 51.11 -8.12 50.96
C ALA A 193 50.07 -7.68 52.01
N ASN A 194 50.22 -8.12 53.26
CA ASN A 194 49.33 -7.73 54.36
C ASN A 194 49.40 -6.22 54.64
N GLN A 195 50.61 -5.63 54.74
CA GLN A 195 50.73 -4.18 54.91
C GLN A 195 50.20 -3.40 53.71
N GLY A 196 50.46 -3.87 52.49
CA GLY A 196 49.89 -3.28 51.28
C GLY A 196 48.35 -3.30 51.29
N ALA A 197 47.74 -4.38 51.76
CA ALA A 197 46.29 -4.48 51.91
C ALA A 197 45.76 -3.53 53.00
N LYS A 198 46.40 -3.47 54.17
CA LYS A 198 46.04 -2.56 55.27
C LYS A 198 46.10 -1.10 54.82
N ALA A 199 47.18 -0.69 54.15
CA ALA A 199 47.32 0.67 53.62
C ALA A 199 46.22 1.01 52.62
N ARG A 200 45.89 0.10 51.68
CA ARG A 200 44.77 0.30 50.73
C ARG A 200 43.42 0.47 51.44
N VAL A 201 43.13 -0.36 52.44
CA VAL A 201 41.87 -0.29 53.20
C VAL A 201 41.78 1.01 53.99
N GLN A 202 42.84 1.39 54.71
CA GLN A 202 42.87 2.65 55.49
C GLN A 202 42.69 3.87 54.58
N MET A 203 43.39 3.90 53.45
CA MET A 203 43.28 4.99 52.46
C MET A 203 41.88 5.02 51.81
N ALA A 204 41.27 3.86 51.55
CA ALA A 204 39.90 3.78 51.03
C ALA A 204 38.86 4.27 52.07
N MET A 205 39.03 3.92 53.34
CA MET A 205 38.17 4.38 54.44
C MET A 205 38.29 5.91 54.64
N HIS A 206 39.51 6.44 54.58
CA HIS A 206 39.75 7.89 54.62
C HIS A 206 39.04 8.62 53.49
N ARG A 207 39.18 8.12 52.25
CA ARG A 207 38.46 8.65 51.08
C ARG A 207 36.95 8.67 51.30
N GLN A 208 36.40 7.58 51.81
CA GLN A 208 34.96 7.45 52.02
C GLN A 208 34.46 8.46 53.05
N ARG A 209 35.16 8.61 54.19
CA ARG A 209 34.82 9.61 55.22
C ARG A 209 34.83 11.03 54.67
N ASN A 210 35.82 11.38 53.85
CA ASN A 210 35.90 12.70 53.22
C ASN A 210 34.79 12.92 52.19
N LEU A 211 34.46 11.89 51.40
CA LEU A 211 33.33 11.93 50.48
C LEU A 211 32.01 12.12 51.23
N ASP A 212 31.79 11.37 52.31
CA ASP A 212 30.59 11.47 53.15
C ASP A 212 30.47 12.87 53.78
N ARG A 213 31.56 13.46 54.26
CA ARG A 213 31.57 14.86 54.76
C ARG A 213 31.09 15.84 53.68
N ILE A 214 31.57 15.71 52.45
CA ILE A 214 31.17 16.58 51.34
C ILE A 214 29.71 16.34 50.94
N LEU A 215 29.26 15.08 50.92
CA LEU A 215 27.86 14.75 50.65
C LEU A 215 26.93 15.31 51.72
N MET A 216 27.29 15.20 53.00
CA MET A 216 26.51 15.77 54.11
C MET A 216 26.44 17.29 54.05
N GLN A 217 27.53 17.97 53.64
CA GLN A 217 27.52 19.40 53.35
C GLN A 217 26.61 19.76 52.15
N GLY A 218 26.47 18.83 51.19
CA GLY A 218 25.62 19.00 50.01
C GLY A 218 24.12 18.74 50.27
N LEU A 219 23.80 17.79 51.14
CA LEU A 219 22.45 17.32 51.47
C LEU A 219 21.80 18.07 52.65
N GLY A 220 22.58 18.80 53.45
CA GLY A 220 22.04 19.65 54.52
C GLY A 220 21.12 20.76 54.01
N PRO A 221 20.21 21.29 54.85
CA PRO A 221 19.35 22.42 54.49
C PRO A 221 20.22 23.63 54.14
N ARG A 222 20.43 23.86 52.83
CA ARG A 222 21.12 25.05 52.34
C ARG A 222 20.34 26.29 52.74
N SER A 223 21.01 27.27 53.35
CA SER A 223 20.43 28.56 53.68
C SER A 223 19.77 29.20 52.46
N ASN A 224 18.70 29.95 52.66
CA ASN A 224 17.96 30.61 51.57
C ASN A 224 18.90 31.46 50.69
N GLN A 225 19.91 32.10 51.29
CA GLN A 225 20.89 32.91 50.58
C GLN A 225 21.78 32.08 49.64
N ALA A 226 22.19 30.88 50.04
CA ALA A 226 22.94 29.97 49.16
C ALA A 226 22.09 29.48 47.98
N ARG A 227 20.78 29.26 48.19
CA ARG A 227 19.84 28.89 47.10
C ARG A 227 19.64 30.03 46.10
N VAL A 228 19.53 31.27 46.60
CA VAL A 228 19.40 32.47 45.75
C VAL A 228 20.65 32.69 44.91
N MET A 229 21.84 32.53 45.50
CA MET A 229 23.13 32.66 44.78
C MET A 229 23.30 31.57 43.71
N ASP A 230 22.89 30.32 43.99
CA ASP A 230 22.90 29.24 42.99
C ASP A 230 21.90 29.50 41.86
N LYS A 231 20.70 30.02 42.18
CA LYS A 231 19.70 30.42 41.17
C LYS A 231 20.25 31.54 40.28
N GLN A 232 20.89 32.56 40.86
CA GLN A 232 21.53 33.64 40.11
C GLN A 232 22.69 33.14 39.24
N ARG A 233 23.52 32.20 39.72
CA ARG A 233 24.56 31.57 38.90
C ARG A 233 23.99 30.79 37.72
N ARG A 234 22.89 30.06 37.92
CA ARG A 234 22.21 29.32 36.84
C ARG A 234 21.59 30.25 35.81
N LEU A 235 21.03 31.39 36.24
CA LEU A 235 20.45 32.40 35.35
C LEU A 235 21.50 33.15 34.51
N ARG A 236 22.76 33.22 34.95
CA ARG A 236 23.87 33.80 34.17
C ARG A 236 24.33 32.93 33.00
N LEU A 237 23.94 31.66 32.94
CA LEU A 237 24.24 30.78 31.80
C LEU A 237 23.16 30.95 30.72
N ALA A 238 23.41 31.90 29.81
CA ALA A 238 22.57 32.11 28.62
C ALA A 238 22.45 30.81 27.79
N GLY A 239 21.22 30.43 27.45
CA GLY A 239 20.91 29.22 26.67
C GLY A 239 20.41 28.00 27.47
N ALA A 240 20.36 28.07 28.80
CA ALA A 240 19.80 27.00 29.64
C ALA A 240 18.29 27.16 29.93
N LEU A 241 17.69 28.30 29.56
CA LEU A 241 16.25 28.56 29.68
C LEU A 241 15.54 27.96 28.47
N GLN A 242 14.79 26.88 28.68
CA GLN A 242 13.88 26.35 27.66
C GLN A 242 12.83 27.41 27.32
N PRO A 243 12.44 27.55 26.03
CA PRO A 243 11.38 28.47 25.63
C PRO A 243 10.07 28.16 26.36
N ALA A 244 9.24 29.19 26.56
CA ALA A 244 7.98 29.09 27.27
C ALA A 244 7.10 28.00 26.66
N ARG A 245 6.91 26.91 27.41
CA ARG A 245 5.93 25.87 27.10
C ARG A 245 4.66 26.16 27.88
N GLU A 246 3.53 26.28 27.19
CA GLU A 246 2.21 26.36 27.86
C GLU A 246 1.83 25.04 28.55
N SER A 247 2.49 23.93 28.16
CA SER A 247 2.33 22.60 28.75
C SER A 247 3.66 21.86 28.83
N ILE A 248 3.95 21.24 29.97
CA ILE A 248 5.17 20.43 30.21
C ILE A 248 5.28 19.25 29.22
N PHE A 249 4.15 18.81 28.65
CA PHE A 249 4.06 17.60 27.85
C PHE A 249 4.07 17.81 26.33
N GLU A 250 4.07 19.05 25.83
CA GLU A 250 4.08 19.25 24.38
C GLU A 250 5.50 19.03 23.80
N PRO A 251 5.68 18.10 22.84
CA PRO A 251 6.96 17.93 22.18
C PRO A 251 7.33 19.20 21.40
N PHE A 252 8.58 19.64 21.52
CA PHE A 252 9.10 20.91 20.97
C PHE A 252 8.76 21.18 19.50
N ILE A 253 8.64 20.12 18.69
CA ILE A 253 8.30 20.19 17.27
C ILE A 253 6.87 20.70 17.05
N PHE A 254 5.92 20.34 17.91
CA PHE A 254 4.52 20.77 17.78
C PHE A 254 4.32 22.25 18.19
N ALA A 255 5.07 22.70 19.20
CA ALA A 255 5.08 24.11 19.60
C ALA A 255 5.63 25.00 18.47
N LEU A 256 6.69 24.57 17.78
CA LEU A 256 7.22 25.26 16.60
C LEU A 256 6.25 25.21 15.41
N ALA A 257 5.64 24.05 15.15
CA ALA A 257 4.70 23.88 14.05
C ALA A 257 3.40 24.69 14.17
N ARG A 258 3.05 25.18 15.38
CA ARG A 258 1.94 26.12 15.58
C ARG A 258 2.31 27.55 15.24
N LEU A 259 3.57 27.92 15.43
CA LEU A 259 4.07 29.26 15.11
C LEU A 259 4.29 29.43 13.60
N ASP A 260 4.57 28.34 12.89
CA ASP A 260 4.68 28.35 11.43
C ASP A 260 3.30 28.29 10.77
N ALA A 261 2.92 29.36 10.05
CA ALA A 261 1.70 29.39 9.25
C ALA A 261 1.72 28.24 8.23
N GLN A 262 0.64 27.44 8.18
CA GLN A 262 0.53 26.28 7.29
C GLN A 262 0.58 26.71 5.82
N GLU A 263 1.76 26.65 5.21
CA GLU A 263 1.90 26.84 3.78
C GLU A 263 1.32 25.63 3.02
N PRO A 264 0.50 25.85 1.97
CA PRO A 264 -0.05 24.76 1.20
C PRO A 264 1.08 23.96 0.55
N ARG A 265 1.07 22.64 0.80
CA ARG A 265 2.14 21.70 0.42
C ARG A 265 2.47 21.70 -1.09
N TYR A 266 1.54 22.17 -1.94
CA TYR A 266 1.75 22.47 -3.36
C TYR A 266 0.74 23.53 -3.85
N GLY A 267 1.23 24.54 -4.58
CA GLY A 267 0.42 25.53 -5.34
C GLY A 267 0.15 26.85 -4.62
N ALA A 268 -0.43 27.81 -5.36
CA ALA A 268 -0.86 29.10 -4.82
C ALA A 268 -1.94 28.91 -3.73
N LYS A 269 -2.01 29.84 -2.76
CA LYS A 269 -3.08 29.90 -1.76
C LYS A 269 -4.43 29.84 -2.49
N ARG A 270 -5.26 28.86 -2.16
CA ARG A 270 -6.57 28.69 -2.81
C ARG A 270 -7.41 29.92 -2.50
N SER A 271 -8.10 30.43 -3.52
CA SER A 271 -9.04 31.52 -3.32
C SER A 271 -10.24 31.02 -2.48
N PRO A 272 -10.85 31.87 -1.65
CA PRO A 272 -12.04 31.52 -0.86
C PRO A 272 -13.18 30.98 -1.73
N VAL A 273 -13.30 31.49 -2.95
CA VAL A 273 -14.29 31.06 -3.96
C VAL A 273 -14.07 29.60 -4.36
N MET A 274 -12.81 29.17 -4.51
CA MET A 274 -12.52 27.78 -4.88
C MET A 274 -12.85 26.81 -3.75
N GLU A 275 -12.74 27.24 -2.49
CA GLU A 275 -13.18 26.46 -1.34
C GLU A 275 -14.69 26.29 -1.30
N GLN A 276 -15.45 27.36 -1.58
CA GLN A 276 -16.91 27.31 -1.70
C GLN A 276 -17.37 26.37 -2.83
N VAL A 277 -16.70 26.39 -3.99
CA VAL A 277 -17.01 25.46 -5.10
C VAL A 277 -16.74 24.01 -4.72
N ILE A 278 -15.66 23.74 -3.98
CA ILE A 278 -15.36 22.39 -3.49
C ILE A 278 -16.40 21.95 -2.46
N GLN A 279 -16.86 22.86 -1.60
CA GLN A 279 -17.93 22.61 -0.62
C GLN A 279 -19.24 22.23 -1.33
N ALA A 280 -19.69 23.05 -2.28
CA ALA A 280 -20.90 22.81 -3.06
C ALA A 280 -20.83 21.50 -3.86
N ARG A 281 -19.66 21.17 -4.42
CA ARG A 281 -19.44 19.88 -5.10
C ARG A 281 -19.56 18.70 -4.14
N LYS A 282 -19.05 18.81 -2.91
CA LYS A 282 -19.19 17.75 -1.89
C LYS A 282 -20.66 17.56 -1.49
N GLU A 283 -21.41 18.65 -1.35
CA GLU A 283 -22.85 18.60 -1.06
C GLU A 283 -23.61 17.93 -2.20
N LEU A 284 -23.35 18.30 -3.46
CA LEU A 284 -23.96 17.66 -4.63
C LEU A 284 -23.68 16.14 -4.67
N VAL A 285 -22.44 15.73 -4.39
CA VAL A 285 -22.05 14.30 -4.38
C VAL A 285 -22.79 13.52 -3.29
N ARG A 286 -23.20 14.14 -2.18
CA ARG A 286 -24.00 13.47 -1.13
C ARG A 286 -25.43 13.14 -1.58
N PHE A 287 -25.98 13.90 -2.54
CA PHE A 287 -27.36 13.73 -3.01
C PHE A 287 -27.48 12.80 -4.22
N LEU A 288 -26.37 12.41 -4.85
CA LEU A 288 -26.36 11.47 -5.97
C LEU A 288 -26.30 10.02 -5.43
N PRO A 289 -27.01 9.05 -6.06
CA PRO A 289 -26.86 7.64 -5.71
C PRO A 289 -25.40 7.22 -5.91
N GLU A 290 -24.79 6.63 -4.87
CA GLU A 290 -23.40 6.22 -4.94
C GLU A 290 -23.21 5.17 -6.06
N PRO A 291 -22.36 5.44 -7.07
CA PRO A 291 -22.03 4.40 -8.03
C PRO A 291 -21.35 3.24 -7.28
N PRO A 292 -21.62 1.98 -7.68
CA PRO A 292 -21.00 0.84 -7.03
C PRO A 292 -19.47 1.03 -7.06
N PRO A 293 -18.79 0.86 -5.91
CA PRO A 293 -17.37 1.14 -5.82
C PRO A 293 -16.61 0.28 -6.83
N PRO A 294 -15.70 0.86 -7.64
CA PRO A 294 -14.96 0.09 -8.61
C PRO A 294 -14.17 -1.00 -7.90
N LEU A 295 -14.39 -2.26 -8.30
CA LEU A 295 -13.70 -3.40 -7.72
C LEU A 295 -12.19 -3.15 -7.75
N PRO A 296 -11.49 -3.27 -6.60
CA PRO A 296 -10.07 -3.02 -6.54
C PRO A 296 -9.34 -4.00 -7.47
N HIS A 297 -8.37 -3.49 -8.22
CA HIS A 297 -7.52 -4.31 -9.08
C HIS A 297 -6.96 -5.52 -8.32
N VAL A 298 -6.89 -6.70 -8.94
CA VAL A 298 -6.45 -7.95 -8.28
C VAL A 298 -5.10 -7.77 -7.57
N ALA A 299 -4.14 -7.08 -8.20
CA ALA A 299 -2.85 -6.75 -7.58
C ALA A 299 -2.99 -5.83 -6.35
N ALA A 300 -3.89 -4.84 -6.38
CA ALA A 300 -4.15 -3.97 -5.23
C ALA A 300 -4.85 -4.73 -4.10
N ARG A 301 -5.77 -5.65 -4.42
CA ARG A 301 -6.43 -6.54 -3.46
C ARG A 301 -5.41 -7.46 -2.78
N ARG A 302 -4.50 -8.09 -3.54
CA ARG A 302 -3.36 -8.87 -3.00
C ARG A 302 -2.46 -8.02 -2.10
N GLY A 303 -2.11 -6.80 -2.53
CA GLY A 303 -1.31 -5.87 -1.72
C GLY A 303 -1.99 -5.47 -0.41
N ARG A 304 -3.29 -5.16 -0.44
CA ARG A 304 -4.08 -4.85 0.76
C ARG A 304 -4.16 -6.05 1.70
N ASN A 305 -4.39 -7.25 1.17
CA ASN A 305 -4.39 -8.49 1.97
C ASN A 305 -3.02 -8.73 2.62
N ALA A 306 -1.92 -8.57 1.89
CA ALA A 306 -0.58 -8.72 2.45
C ALA A 306 -0.29 -7.71 3.58
N VAL A 307 -0.77 -6.47 3.44
CA VAL A 307 -0.66 -5.45 4.51
C VAL A 307 -1.55 -5.80 5.70
N LEU A 308 -2.77 -6.26 5.48
CA LEU A 308 -3.68 -6.73 6.53
C LEU A 308 -3.07 -7.90 7.30
N ILE A 309 -2.57 -8.92 6.60
CA ILE A 309 -1.87 -10.07 7.20
C ILE A 309 -0.67 -9.59 8.03
N ARG A 310 0.16 -8.67 7.52
CA ARG A 310 1.26 -8.09 8.29
C ARG A 310 0.79 -7.33 9.53
N ARG A 311 -0.31 -6.58 9.45
CA ARG A 311 -0.88 -5.85 10.59
C ARG A 311 -1.41 -6.83 11.65
N LEU A 312 -2.12 -7.87 11.23
CA LEU A 312 -2.62 -8.93 12.09
C LEU A 312 -1.47 -9.68 12.75
N ALA A 313 -0.45 -10.09 11.99
CA ALA A 313 0.76 -10.72 12.53
C ALA A 313 1.51 -9.81 13.53
N LYS A 314 1.55 -8.49 13.28
CA LYS A 314 2.14 -7.53 14.22
C LYS A 314 1.30 -7.42 15.49
N LYS A 315 -0.04 -7.33 15.39
CA LYS A 315 -0.95 -7.33 16.55
C LYS A 315 -0.85 -8.63 17.36
N ALA A 316 -0.77 -9.79 16.70
CA ALA A 316 -0.65 -11.10 17.33
C ALA A 316 0.62 -11.25 18.19
N ARG A 317 1.71 -10.57 17.81
CA ARG A 317 2.93 -10.51 18.63
C ARG A 317 2.76 -9.70 19.91
N TYR A 318 1.85 -8.73 19.93
CA TYR A 318 1.53 -7.95 21.14
C TYR A 318 0.44 -8.61 21.98
N SER A 319 -0.52 -9.32 21.37
CA SER A 319 -1.54 -10.07 22.12
C SER A 319 -0.98 -11.32 22.81
N LYS A 320 0.00 -12.02 22.21
CA LYS A 320 0.67 -13.15 22.88
C LYS A 320 1.52 -12.76 24.09
N ALA A 321 1.82 -11.48 24.30
CA ALA A 321 2.57 -11.02 25.46
C ALA A 321 1.68 -10.68 26.69
N THR A 322 0.37 -10.56 26.50
CA THR A 322 -0.58 -10.19 27.57
C THR A 322 -1.51 -11.32 28.00
N VAL A 323 -1.52 -12.47 27.32
CA VAL A 323 -2.43 -13.60 27.64
C VAL A 323 -1.85 -14.56 28.68
N ALA A 324 -0.64 -14.33 29.20
CA ALA A 324 -0.12 -15.13 30.33
C ALA A 324 -0.79 -14.83 31.70
N ASN A 325 -1.85 -14.00 31.75
CA ASN A 325 -2.52 -13.60 33.00
C ASN A 325 -4.06 -13.54 32.93
N PHE A 326 -4.72 -14.10 31.89
CA PHE A 326 -6.18 -14.02 31.73
C PHE A 326 -6.75 -15.27 31.04
N GLU A 327 -6.44 -16.47 31.56
CA GLU A 327 -6.93 -17.74 31.01
C GLU A 327 -8.21 -18.30 31.66
N ASP A 328 -8.91 -17.56 32.54
CA ASP A 328 -10.03 -18.15 33.32
C ASP A 328 -11.46 -17.66 33.04
N ASP A 329 -11.74 -16.72 32.12
CA ASP A 329 -13.07 -16.06 32.12
C ASP A 329 -13.85 -15.98 30.78
N LEU A 330 -13.56 -16.80 29.76
CA LEU A 330 -14.36 -16.75 28.51
C LEU A 330 -14.65 -18.12 27.90
N GLU A 331 -15.25 -19.01 28.68
CA GLU A 331 -16.23 -19.96 28.16
C GLU A 331 -17.61 -19.30 28.26
N ASP A 332 -18.10 -18.71 27.17
CA ASP A 332 -19.51 -18.78 26.75
C ASP A 332 -19.82 -17.81 25.61
N GLY A 333 -20.36 -18.37 24.52
CA GLY A 333 -21.35 -17.72 23.65
C GLY A 333 -20.89 -16.61 22.71
N ASP A 334 -20.35 -16.97 21.54
CA ASP A 334 -20.89 -16.50 20.25
C ASP A 334 -20.08 -17.07 19.07
N GLN A 335 -20.53 -18.20 18.54
CA GLN A 335 -20.08 -18.74 17.27
C GLN A 335 -20.64 -17.87 16.13
N LEU A 336 -19.83 -16.91 15.66
CA LEU A 336 -20.05 -16.24 14.39
C LEU A 336 -19.88 -17.24 13.24
N VAL A 337 -20.99 -17.85 12.81
CA VAL A 337 -21.07 -18.64 11.58
C VAL A 337 -20.89 -17.68 10.39
N VAL A 338 -19.67 -17.60 9.89
CA VAL A 338 -19.37 -16.98 8.60
C VAL A 338 -19.77 -17.98 7.52
N GLN A 339 -21.00 -17.88 7.01
CA GLN A 339 -21.37 -18.52 5.75
C GLN A 339 -20.48 -17.95 4.63
N GLN A 340 -19.49 -18.74 4.19
CA GLN A 340 -18.75 -18.49 2.97
C GLN A 340 -19.49 -19.17 1.81
N ASP A 341 -20.14 -18.36 0.99
CA ASP A 341 -20.68 -18.83 -0.29
C ASP A 341 -19.54 -19.21 -1.24
N GLY A 342 -19.33 -20.52 -1.38
CA GLY A 342 -19.12 -21.18 -2.67
C GLY A 342 -17.88 -20.79 -3.47
N ALA A 343 -16.73 -21.32 -3.06
CA ALA A 343 -15.74 -21.97 -3.93
C ALA A 343 -14.63 -22.50 -3.01
N GLU A 344 -14.89 -23.65 -2.37
CA GLU A 344 -13.84 -24.44 -1.77
C GLU A 344 -12.90 -24.87 -2.91
N LEU A 345 -11.77 -24.18 -3.01
CA LEU A 345 -10.62 -24.71 -3.73
C LEU A 345 -10.22 -25.95 -2.96
N ASP A 346 -10.30 -27.10 -3.61
CA ASP A 346 -9.81 -28.37 -3.08
C ASP A 346 -8.45 -28.13 -2.44
N ASP A 347 -8.27 -28.56 -1.18
CA ASP A 347 -7.02 -28.36 -0.46
C ASP A 347 -5.83 -28.92 -1.25
N GLU A 348 -6.07 -29.93 -2.09
CA GLU A 348 -5.09 -30.48 -3.04
C GLU A 348 -4.65 -29.48 -4.13
N GLU A 349 -5.59 -28.70 -4.68
CA GLU A 349 -5.29 -27.68 -5.71
C GLU A 349 -4.53 -26.50 -5.09
N PHE A 350 -4.86 -26.12 -3.85
CA PHE A 350 -4.12 -25.11 -3.09
C PHE A 350 -2.70 -25.57 -2.75
N GLN A 351 -2.52 -26.82 -2.32
CA GLN A 351 -1.20 -27.41 -2.06
C GLN A 351 -0.37 -27.57 -3.34
N HIS A 352 -0.99 -27.89 -4.48
CA HIS A 352 -0.33 -27.94 -5.78
C HIS A 352 0.20 -26.58 -6.21
N TRP A 353 -0.59 -25.51 -6.05
CA TRP A 353 -0.14 -24.14 -6.32
C TRP A 353 0.99 -23.68 -5.37
N LEU A 354 0.93 -24.06 -4.10
CA LEU A 354 1.99 -23.81 -3.13
C LEU A 354 3.31 -24.47 -3.56
N LYS A 355 3.29 -25.75 -3.94
CA LYS A 355 4.47 -26.47 -4.44
C LYS A 355 5.06 -25.81 -5.69
N LEU A 356 4.22 -25.41 -6.66
CA LEU A 356 4.67 -24.71 -7.87
C LEU A 356 5.31 -23.36 -7.58
N THR A 357 4.75 -22.58 -6.66
CA THR A 357 5.30 -21.25 -6.32
C THR A 357 6.63 -21.33 -5.58
N PHE A 358 6.83 -22.36 -4.74
CA PHE A 358 8.11 -22.58 -4.07
C PHE A 358 9.18 -23.18 -4.99
N ALA A 359 8.81 -24.08 -5.92
CA ALA A 359 9.74 -24.63 -6.90
C ALA A 359 10.33 -23.55 -7.84
N VAL A 360 9.57 -22.49 -8.15
CA VAL A 360 10.06 -21.36 -8.98
C VAL A 360 10.99 -20.42 -8.19
N ALA A 361 10.96 -20.45 -6.85
CA ALA A 361 11.82 -19.60 -6.03
C ALA A 361 13.27 -20.12 -5.96
N ASP A 362 13.48 -21.44 -5.99
CA ASP A 362 14.82 -22.05 -5.91
C ASP A 362 15.65 -21.87 -7.18
N ILE A 363 15.02 -21.71 -8.34
CA ILE A 363 15.74 -21.52 -9.62
C ILE A 363 16.45 -20.15 -9.68
N ARG A 364 16.15 -19.21 -8.78
CA ARG A 364 16.82 -17.90 -8.71
C ARG A 364 18.02 -17.84 -7.75
N GLY A 365 18.39 -18.96 -7.12
CA GLY A 365 19.54 -19.04 -6.22
C GLY A 365 20.88 -19.38 -6.89
N HIS A 366 20.88 -19.76 -8.17
CA HIS A 366 22.07 -20.28 -8.87
C HIS A 366 22.40 -19.58 -10.20
N ALA A 367 22.06 -18.29 -10.33
CA ALA A 367 22.52 -17.44 -11.44
C ALA A 367 23.25 -16.20 -10.93
#